data_AF-A0A2Z4GCG3-F1
#
_entry.id   AF-A0A2Z4GCG3-F1
#
_cell.length_a   1.000
_cell.length_b   1.000
_cell.length_c   1.000
_cell.angle_alpha   90.00
_cell.angle_beta   90.00
_cell.angle_gamma   90.00
#
_symmetry.space_group_name_H-M   'P 1'
#
loop_
_entity.id
_entity.type
_entity.pdbx_description
1 polymer ?
#
loop_
_entity_poly.entity_id
_entity_poly.type
_entity_poly.pdbx_seq_one_letter_code
_entity_poly.pdbx_strand_id
1 'polypeptide(L)'
;MIVAIGCNSNQTSKKETSTAITQEQLDNFEKLLTADGYFWQSKNSRACAVEILFRKDKTATVLAENNQTYIRGNWTFDKSMNKLQIAWEGSDQVFTEVATVNAEGTEISFTKDVYFVCGNNLKRLNLLDKRFEEKVESVE
;
A
#
# COMPACT_ATOMS: atom_id res chain seq x y z
N MET A 1 6.15 52.44 -23.04
CA MET A 1 5.52 51.92 -21.82
C MET A 1 5.25 50.44 -22.05
N ILE A 2 5.53 49.61 -21.04
CA ILE A 2 6.07 48.24 -21.17
C ILE A 2 5.03 47.21 -21.65
N VAL A 3 5.45 46.38 -22.60
CA VAL A 3 4.78 45.15 -23.04
C VAL A 3 5.00 44.07 -21.98
N ALA A 4 3.93 43.54 -21.39
CA ALA A 4 4.02 42.39 -20.49
C ALA A 4 3.71 41.10 -21.25
N ILE A 5 4.77 40.37 -21.56
CA ILE A 5 4.76 38.94 -21.88
C ILE A 5 4.70 38.20 -20.53
N GLY A 6 3.75 37.27 -20.35
CA GLY A 6 3.56 36.60 -19.06
C GLY A 6 2.96 35.21 -19.16
N CYS A 7 3.84 34.23 -19.31
CA CYS A 7 3.79 32.84 -18.81
C CYS A 7 2.66 31.92 -19.30
N ASN A 8 3.04 31.10 -20.30
CA ASN A 8 2.42 29.83 -20.64
C ASN A 8 2.76 28.77 -19.57
N SER A 9 1.84 28.53 -18.64
CA SER A 9 1.96 27.44 -17.67
C SER A 9 1.34 26.16 -18.23
N ASN A 10 2.06 25.50 -19.15
CA ASN A 10 1.82 24.08 -19.45
C ASN A 10 2.41 23.26 -18.30
N GLN A 11 1.72 23.26 -17.16
CA GLN A 11 1.96 22.31 -16.09
C GLN A 11 0.90 21.22 -16.22
N THR A 12 1.21 20.22 -17.05
CA THR A 12 0.52 18.93 -17.08
C THR A 12 0.82 18.23 -15.76
N SER A 13 0.22 18.71 -14.68
CA SER A 13 0.07 17.92 -13.47
C SER A 13 -0.81 16.75 -13.86
N LYS A 14 -0.20 15.57 -14.02
CA LYS A 14 -0.90 14.30 -14.07
C LYS A 14 -1.83 14.30 -12.86
N LYS A 15 -3.11 14.55 -13.12
CA LYS A 15 -4.18 14.36 -12.18
C LYS A 15 -4.13 12.86 -11.90
N GLU A 16 -3.46 12.47 -10.81
CA GLU A 16 -3.65 11.15 -10.21
C GLU A 16 -5.14 11.11 -9.88
N THR A 17 -5.90 10.57 -10.81
CA THR A 17 -7.33 10.33 -10.63
C THR A 17 -7.40 9.22 -9.58
N SER A 18 -7.31 9.62 -8.32
CA SER A 18 -7.68 8.81 -7.17
C SER A 18 -9.16 8.54 -7.29
N THR A 19 -9.51 7.55 -8.11
CA THR A 19 -10.88 7.09 -8.25
C THR A 19 -11.28 6.48 -6.91
N ALA A 20 -12.46 6.86 -6.41
CA ALA A 20 -13.02 6.24 -5.22
C ALA A 20 -13.06 4.72 -5.41
N ILE A 21 -12.77 3.98 -4.33
CA ILE A 21 -12.80 2.52 -4.35
C ILE A 21 -14.17 2.01 -4.82
N THR A 22 -14.18 1.06 -5.75
CA THR A 22 -15.43 0.49 -6.28
C THR A 22 -15.96 -0.61 -5.36
N GLN A 23 -17.26 -0.92 -5.47
CA GLN A 23 -17.86 -2.03 -4.72
C GLN A 23 -17.20 -3.38 -5.07
N GLU A 24 -16.83 -3.58 -6.34
CA GLU A 24 -16.12 -4.77 -6.78
C GLU A 24 -14.73 -4.89 -6.13
N GLN A 25 -14.01 -3.77 -6.00
CA GLN A 25 -12.71 -3.75 -5.31
C GLN A 25 -12.86 -4.05 -3.81
N LEU A 26 -13.93 -3.59 -3.18
CA LEU A 26 -14.24 -3.90 -1.78
C LEU A 26 -14.61 -5.37 -1.58
N ASP A 27 -15.46 -5.92 -2.45
CA ASP A 27 -15.88 -7.31 -2.38
C ASP A 27 -14.71 -8.29 -2.60
N ASN A 28 -13.71 -7.88 -3.39
CA ASN A 28 -12.49 -8.64 -3.62
C ASN A 28 -11.32 -8.26 -2.70
N PHE A 29 -11.50 -7.30 -1.78
CA PHE A 29 -10.39 -6.72 -1.02
C PHE A 29 -9.64 -7.77 -0.18
N GLU A 30 -10.34 -8.63 0.55
CA GLU A 30 -9.66 -9.65 1.36
C GLU A 30 -8.88 -10.64 0.49
N LYS A 31 -9.42 -11.00 -0.67
CA LYS A 31 -8.75 -11.88 -1.64
C LYS A 31 -7.49 -11.21 -2.18
N LEU A 32 -7.56 -9.91 -2.48
CA LEU A 32 -6.42 -9.12 -2.93
C LEU A 32 -5.35 -9.04 -1.85
N LEU A 33 -5.75 -8.68 -0.62
CA LEU A 33 -4.86 -8.51 0.52
C LEU A 33 -4.13 -9.80 0.90
N THR A 34 -4.79 -10.96 0.71
CA THR A 34 -4.31 -12.30 1.09
C THR A 34 -3.89 -13.18 -0.07
N ALA A 35 -3.71 -12.63 -1.27
CA ALA A 35 -3.31 -13.44 -2.41
C ALA A 35 -1.96 -14.13 -2.11
N ASP A 36 -1.89 -15.45 -2.32
CA ASP A 36 -0.82 -16.28 -1.76
C ASP A 36 0.55 -15.89 -2.36
N GLY A 37 1.49 -15.47 -1.51
CA GLY A 37 2.87 -15.17 -1.91
C GLY A 37 3.19 -13.70 -2.19
N TYR A 38 2.30 -12.76 -1.85
CA TYR A 38 2.59 -11.32 -1.95
C TYR A 38 3.02 -10.72 -0.62
N PHE A 39 4.12 -9.98 -0.66
CA PHE A 39 4.54 -9.09 0.41
C PHE A 39 4.16 -7.68 0.04
N TRP A 40 3.54 -6.97 0.98
CA TRP A 40 3.23 -5.56 0.80
C TRP A 40 4.36 -4.70 1.36
N GLN A 41 5.04 -3.93 0.52
CA GLN A 41 6.18 -3.12 0.92
C GLN A 41 5.81 -1.67 1.19
N SER A 42 6.47 -1.09 2.20
CA SER A 42 6.57 0.36 2.33
C SER A 42 7.37 0.96 1.16
N LYS A 43 6.94 2.10 0.62
CA LYS A 43 7.63 2.81 -0.50
C LYS A 43 9.03 3.36 -0.14
N ASN A 44 9.52 3.11 1.07
CA ASN A 44 10.66 3.84 1.63
C ASN A 44 12.00 3.19 1.31
N SER A 45 13.06 3.99 1.49
CA SER A 45 14.45 3.60 1.28
C SER A 45 14.79 2.31 2.05
N ARG A 46 15.62 1.47 1.41
CA ARG A 46 16.00 0.10 1.84
C ARG A 46 16.22 -0.03 3.36
N ALA A 47 16.90 0.93 3.99
CA ALA A 47 17.22 0.91 5.42
C ALA A 47 16.01 0.81 6.39
N CYS A 48 14.79 1.13 5.96
CA CYS A 48 13.56 1.05 6.77
C CYS A 48 12.39 0.41 6.01
N ALA A 49 12.69 -0.37 4.98
CA ALA A 49 11.66 -1.12 4.29
C ALA A 49 11.08 -2.19 5.22
N VAL A 50 9.75 -2.23 5.30
CA VAL A 50 9.02 -3.34 5.92
C VAL A 50 8.13 -3.98 4.90
N GLU A 51 8.00 -5.29 5.04
CA GLU A 51 7.13 -6.13 4.25
C GLU A 51 6.05 -6.67 5.17
N ILE A 52 4.79 -6.57 4.74
CA ILE A 52 3.66 -7.11 5.48
C ILE A 52 3.04 -8.24 4.68
N LEU A 53 2.91 -9.40 5.31
CA LEU A 53 2.16 -10.54 4.78
C LEU A 53 0.83 -10.64 5.54
N PHE A 54 -0.28 -10.55 4.82
CA PHE A 54 -1.61 -10.87 5.33
C PHE A 54 -2.02 -12.25 4.85
N ARG A 55 -2.51 -13.10 5.76
CA ARG A 55 -2.92 -14.47 5.46
C ARG A 55 -4.43 -14.66 5.60
N LYS A 56 -4.97 -15.62 4.85
CA LYS A 56 -6.40 -15.99 4.85
C LYS A 56 -6.91 -16.43 6.23
N ASP A 57 -6.02 -16.94 7.08
CA ASP A 57 -6.30 -17.32 8.48
C ASP A 57 -6.40 -16.11 9.44
N LYS A 58 -6.45 -14.89 8.90
CA LYS A 58 -6.55 -13.62 9.65
C LYS A 58 -5.31 -13.29 10.47
N THR A 59 -4.18 -13.94 10.20
CA THR A 59 -2.88 -13.54 10.73
C THR A 59 -2.17 -12.55 9.80
N ALA A 60 -1.40 -11.64 10.39
CA ALA A 60 -0.51 -10.71 9.71
C ALA A 60 0.90 -10.85 10.26
N THR A 61 1.92 -10.68 9.42
CA THR A 61 3.33 -10.72 9.83
C THR A 61 4.07 -9.57 9.18
N VAL A 62 4.81 -8.81 9.99
CA VAL A 62 5.76 -7.81 9.51
C VAL A 62 7.16 -8.43 9.45
N LEU A 63 7.86 -8.21 8.35
CA LEU A 63 9.28 -8.52 8.16
C LEU A 63 10.03 -7.20 7.93
N ALA A 64 11.10 -6.97 8.67
CA ALA A 64 12.03 -5.85 8.44
C ALA A 64 13.32 -6.36 7.79
N GLU A 65 13.88 -5.63 6.81
CA GLU A 65 15.09 -6.03 6.06
C GLU A 65 16.32 -6.33 6.96
N ASN A 66 16.35 -5.83 8.20
CA ASN A 66 17.54 -5.84 9.06
C ASN A 66 17.63 -7.01 10.07
N ASN A 67 17.13 -8.20 9.73
CA ASN A 67 17.12 -9.42 10.55
C ASN A 67 16.07 -9.51 11.67
N GLN A 68 15.27 -10.58 11.60
CA GLN A 68 14.64 -11.34 12.71
C GLN A 68 13.45 -10.77 13.49
N THR A 69 13.03 -9.52 13.28
CA THR A 69 11.81 -9.02 13.93
C THR A 69 10.56 -9.48 13.18
N TYR A 70 9.90 -10.51 13.71
CA TYR A 70 8.57 -10.95 13.29
C TYR A 70 7.54 -10.37 14.25
N ILE A 71 7.02 -9.18 13.95
CA ILE A 71 5.83 -8.73 14.67
C ILE A 71 4.64 -9.44 14.03
N ARG A 72 3.98 -10.27 14.84
CA ARG A 72 2.74 -10.94 14.46
C ARG A 72 1.57 -10.05 14.82
N GLY A 73 0.50 -10.21 14.09
CA GLY A 73 -0.76 -9.58 14.41
C GLY A 73 -1.93 -10.39 13.91
N ASN A 74 -3.12 -9.98 14.32
CA ASN A 74 -4.37 -10.45 13.75
C ASN A 74 -5.02 -9.29 13.01
N TRP A 75 -5.71 -9.58 11.91
CA TRP A 75 -6.38 -8.55 11.12
C TRP A 75 -7.80 -8.97 10.76
N THR A 76 -8.65 -7.98 10.53
CA THR A 76 -10.00 -8.17 10.00
C THR A 76 -10.38 -7.01 9.11
N PHE A 77 -11.27 -7.27 8.15
CA PHE A 77 -11.81 -6.25 7.26
C PHE A 77 -13.33 -6.21 7.36
N ASP A 78 -13.88 -5.05 7.71
CA ASP A 78 -15.30 -4.78 7.64
C ASP A 78 -15.63 -4.08 6.33
N LYS A 79 -16.12 -4.85 5.36
CA LYS A 79 -16.52 -4.35 4.04
C LYS A 79 -17.68 -3.37 4.07
N SER A 80 -18.53 -3.38 5.09
CA SER A 80 -19.66 -2.44 5.19
C SER A 80 -19.20 -1.02 5.55
N MET A 81 -18.01 -0.93 6.17
CA MET A 81 -17.39 0.32 6.58
C MET A 81 -16.07 0.62 5.85
N ASN A 82 -15.67 -0.23 4.88
CA ASN A 82 -14.39 -0.19 4.18
C ASN A 82 -13.19 -0.15 5.15
N LYS A 83 -13.31 -0.81 6.30
CA LYS A 83 -12.43 -0.62 7.44
C LYS A 83 -11.54 -1.82 7.69
N LEU A 84 -10.23 -1.62 7.62
CA LEU A 84 -9.21 -2.58 8.03
C LEU A 84 -8.84 -2.33 9.50
N GLN A 85 -8.85 -3.39 10.30
CA GLN A 85 -8.36 -3.39 11.67
C GLN A 85 -7.19 -4.36 11.78
N ILE A 86 -6.12 -3.94 12.47
CA ILE A 86 -4.96 -4.78 12.72
C ILE A 86 -4.55 -4.64 14.19
N ALA A 87 -4.43 -5.77 14.88
CA ALA A 87 -3.91 -5.85 16.23
C ALA A 87 -2.51 -6.45 16.20
N TRP A 88 -1.50 -5.61 16.36
CA TRP A 88 -0.09 -6.02 16.40
C TRP A 88 0.31 -6.45 17.81
N GLU A 89 1.14 -7.49 17.92
CA GLU A 89 1.70 -7.93 19.19
C GLU A 89 2.57 -6.82 19.81
N GLY A 90 2.32 -6.50 21.09
CA GLY A 90 3.09 -5.50 21.82
C GLY A 90 2.84 -4.04 21.40
N SER A 91 1.78 -3.76 20.62
CA SER A 91 1.41 -2.43 20.15
C SER A 91 -0.09 -2.19 20.21
N ASP A 92 -0.50 -0.93 20.10
CA ASP A 92 -1.90 -0.55 19.98
C ASP A 92 -2.55 -1.09 18.70
N GLN A 93 -3.87 -1.26 18.75
CA GLN A 93 -4.66 -1.64 17.59
C GLN A 93 -4.73 -0.48 16.59
N VAL A 94 -4.59 -0.85 15.33
CA VAL A 94 -4.69 0.04 14.18
C VAL A 94 -6.07 -0.10 13.55
N PHE A 95 -6.66 1.04 13.20
CA PHE A 95 -7.93 1.13 12.47
C PHE A 95 -7.77 2.11 11.32
N THR A 96 -8.08 1.67 10.10
CA THR A 96 -7.94 2.52 8.92
C THR A 96 -8.99 2.17 7.87
N GLU A 97 -9.30 3.11 6.99
CA GLU A 97 -10.20 2.88 5.86
C GLU A 97 -9.38 2.71 4.58
N VAL A 98 -9.84 1.85 3.67
CA VAL A 98 -9.26 1.72 2.34
C VAL A 98 -9.66 2.96 1.53
N ALA A 99 -8.68 3.79 1.20
CA ALA A 99 -8.90 5.02 0.45
C ALA A 99 -8.96 4.75 -1.05
N THR A 100 -7.97 4.02 -1.59
CA THR A 100 -7.93 3.61 -2.99
C THR A 100 -7.32 2.23 -3.16
N VAL A 101 -7.72 1.58 -4.25
CA VAL A 101 -7.01 0.45 -4.85
C VAL A 101 -6.80 0.83 -6.32
N ASN A 102 -5.57 0.73 -6.83
CA ASN A 102 -5.32 1.01 -8.24
C ASN A 102 -6.05 0.00 -9.15
N ALA A 103 -6.11 0.30 -10.45
CA ALA A 103 -6.82 -0.54 -11.41
C ALA A 103 -6.26 -1.98 -11.46
N GLU A 104 -4.96 -2.13 -11.23
CA GLU A 104 -4.25 -3.40 -11.26
C GLU A 104 -4.31 -4.17 -9.93
N GLY A 105 -4.80 -3.56 -8.85
CA GLY A 105 -4.80 -4.14 -7.50
C GLY A 105 -3.42 -4.27 -6.85
N THR A 106 -2.38 -3.71 -7.46
CA THR A 106 -1.00 -3.78 -6.96
C THR A 106 -0.63 -2.69 -5.96
N GLU A 107 -1.46 -1.65 -5.83
CA GLU A 107 -1.29 -0.56 -4.87
C GLU A 107 -2.60 -0.35 -4.09
N ILE A 108 -2.50 -0.38 -2.76
CA ILE A 108 -3.59 -0.07 -1.84
C ILE A 108 -3.17 1.12 -0.98
N SER A 109 -4.03 2.14 -0.88
CA SER A 109 -3.82 3.26 0.02
C SER A 109 -4.87 3.31 1.13
N PHE A 110 -4.46 3.84 2.27
CA PHE A 110 -5.25 3.89 3.49
C PHE A 110 -5.35 5.32 4.03
N THR A 111 -6.46 5.63 4.70
CA THR A 111 -6.69 6.96 5.30
C THR A 111 -5.78 7.23 6.51
N LYS A 112 -5.35 6.17 7.19
CA LYS A 112 -4.44 6.15 8.33
C LYS A 112 -3.36 5.10 8.17
N ASP A 113 -2.31 5.22 8.97
CA ASP A 113 -1.18 4.29 9.01
C ASP A 113 -1.63 2.89 9.39
N VAL A 114 -1.22 1.89 8.60
CA VAL A 114 -1.42 0.46 8.91
C VAL A 114 -0.32 -0.09 9.83
N TYR A 115 0.85 0.55 9.83
CA TYR A 115 2.00 0.18 10.66
C TYR A 115 2.99 1.34 10.81
N PHE A 116 3.67 1.42 11.96
CA PHE A 116 4.69 2.42 12.25
C PHE A 116 6.03 1.75 12.54
N VAL A 117 7.09 2.17 11.87
CA VAL A 117 8.44 1.60 12.03
C VAL A 117 9.51 2.63 11.72
N CYS A 118 10.53 2.73 12.58
CA CYS A 118 11.67 3.64 12.39
C CYS A 118 11.27 5.10 12.09
N GLY A 119 10.22 5.61 12.73
CA GLY A 119 9.74 6.98 12.46
C GLY A 119 8.89 7.13 11.18
N ASN A 120 8.64 6.03 10.47
CA ASN A 120 7.90 6.02 9.21
C ASN A 120 6.51 5.43 9.36
N ASN A 121 5.60 6.06 8.64
CA ASN A 121 4.17 5.87 8.64
C ASN A 121 3.77 5.11 7.37
N LEU A 122 3.31 3.86 7.52
CA LEU A 122 2.90 3.04 6.38
C LEU A 122 1.43 3.31 6.04
N LYS A 123 1.17 4.16 5.04
CA LYS A 123 -0.20 4.44 4.53
C LYS A 123 -0.52 3.78 3.20
N ARG A 124 0.46 3.13 2.60
CA ARG A 124 0.35 2.57 1.26
C ARG A 124 1.08 1.23 1.21
N LEU A 125 0.38 0.23 0.72
CA LEU A 125 0.90 -1.10 0.49
C LEU A 125 1.11 -1.25 -1.02
N ASN A 126 2.34 -1.56 -1.42
CA ASN A 126 2.66 -1.92 -2.80
C ASN A 126 3.01 -3.40 -2.86
N LEU A 127 2.42 -4.10 -3.81
CA LEU A 127 2.75 -5.49 -4.08
C LEU A 127 4.23 -5.58 -4.48
N LEU A 128 5.05 -6.31 -3.71
CA LEU A 128 6.38 -6.70 -4.13
C LEU A 128 6.24 -7.70 -5.27
N ASP A 129 6.31 -7.20 -6.50
CA ASP A 129 6.51 -8.07 -7.64
C ASP A 129 7.61 -7.58 -8.58
N LYS A 130 8.85 -7.78 -8.13
CA LYS A 130 10.02 -7.78 -9.02
C LYS A 130 9.98 -8.93 -10.05
N ARG A 131 8.98 -9.82 -10.04
CA ARG A 131 8.80 -10.85 -11.09
C ARG A 131 7.88 -10.38 -12.22
N PHE A 132 7.24 -9.21 -12.10
CA PHE A 132 6.54 -8.52 -13.19
C PHE A 132 7.27 -7.27 -13.69
N GLU A 133 8.46 -6.96 -13.15
CA GLU A 133 9.50 -6.32 -13.96
C GLU A 133 9.93 -7.38 -14.99
N GLU A 134 9.11 -7.61 -16.02
CA GLU A 134 9.60 -8.27 -17.22
C GLU A 134 10.90 -7.57 -17.58
N LYS A 135 11.98 -8.37 -17.65
CA LYS A 135 13.10 -8.04 -18.50
C LYS A 135 12.50 -7.51 -19.81
N VAL A 136 12.59 -6.21 -20.01
CA VAL A 136 12.69 -5.67 -21.35
C VAL A 136 14.06 -6.16 -21.82
N GLU A 137 14.13 -7.43 -22.24
CA GLU A 137 15.18 -7.86 -23.13
C GLU A 137 15.04 -6.95 -24.34
N SER A 138 15.97 -5.99 -24.40
CA SER A 138 16.22 -5.17 -25.56
C SER A 138 16.26 -6.11 -26.76
N VAL A 139 15.23 -6.00 -27.59
CA VAL A 139 15.28 -6.51 -28.95
C VAL A 139 16.32 -5.65 -29.66
N GLU A 140 17.56 -6.14 -29.71
CA GLU A 140 18.57 -5.69 -30.68
C GLU A 140 18.19 -6.15 -32.09
#